data_AF-A0A662GD01-F1
#
_entry.id   AF-A0A662GD01-F1
#
_cell.length_a   1.000
_cell.length_b   1.000
_cell.length_c   1.000
_cell.angle_alpha   90.00
_cell.angle_beta   90.00
_cell.angle_gamma   90.00
#
_symmetry.space_group_name_H-M   'P 1'
#
loop_
_entity.id
_entity.type
_entity.pdbx_description
1 polymer ?
#
loop_
_entity_poly.entity_id
_entity_poly.type
_entity_poly.pdbx_seq_one_letter_code
_entity_poly.pdbx_strand_id
1 'polypeptide(L)'
;MGSDYRSIIREVEEGLCLLVYDLPYDPRNRRLVTWYKWACSVLRHLGYPIQYSVVLLPISKVDEVEKAVDRVIRKLEWNGLKDYIPQVDVKVIRFSPKEREDLEALIDLFKSCLKESMEYAKREAMRKLKEEDYSKVREYLQKILRNLKRQDALKLIERDEELKSLYASLSTLAVGI
;
A
#
# COMPACT_ATOMS: atom_id res chain seq x y z
N MET A 1 -17.13 20.70 8.31
CA MET A 1 -15.78 20.43 7.74
C MET A 1 -14.76 20.61 8.84
N GLY A 2 -14.29 19.50 9.43
CA GLY A 2 -13.40 19.51 10.59
C GLY A 2 -11.97 19.97 10.27
N SER A 3 -11.24 20.39 11.31
CA SER A 3 -9.84 20.84 11.24
C SER A 3 -8.91 19.84 10.55
N ASP A 4 -9.21 18.54 10.64
CA ASP A 4 -8.38 17.46 10.10
C ASP A 4 -8.44 17.33 8.58
N TYR A 5 -9.53 17.77 7.94
CA TYR A 5 -9.59 17.76 6.47
C TYR A 5 -8.69 18.85 5.87
N ARG A 6 -8.57 20.00 6.56
CA ARG A 6 -7.66 21.07 6.14
C ARG A 6 -6.18 20.70 6.30
N SER A 7 -5.83 19.84 7.26
CA SER A 7 -4.45 19.36 7.41
C SER A 7 -4.08 18.35 6.33
N ILE A 8 -4.99 17.43 5.97
CA ILE A 8 -4.79 16.51 4.83
C ILE A 8 -4.58 17.30 3.54
N ILE A 9 -5.43 18.31 3.28
CA ILE A 9 -5.29 19.15 2.08
C ILE A 9 -3.90 19.78 2.01
N ARG A 10 -3.38 20.33 3.12
CA ARG A 10 -2.02 20.89 3.14
C ARG A 10 -0.93 19.86 2.84
N GLU A 11 -1.04 18.65 3.39
CA GLU A 11 -0.07 17.56 3.12
C GLU A 11 -0.09 17.13 1.63
N VAL A 12 -1.23 17.26 0.94
CA VAL A 12 -1.35 16.95 -0.49
C VAL A 12 -0.97 18.15 -1.37
N GLU A 13 -1.20 19.39 -0.90
CA GLU A 13 -0.75 20.64 -1.55
C GLU A 13 0.77 20.71 -1.66
N GLU A 14 1.52 20.17 -0.69
CA GLU A 14 2.98 20.05 -0.75
C GLU A 14 3.46 19.21 -1.96
N GLY A 15 2.57 18.37 -2.50
CA GLY A 15 2.79 17.59 -3.71
C GLY A 15 2.63 16.09 -3.48
N LEU A 16 2.41 15.39 -4.58
CA LEU A 16 2.28 13.93 -4.63
C LEU A 16 3.33 13.30 -5.51
N CYS A 17 3.46 11.99 -5.37
CA CYS A 17 4.32 11.16 -6.18
C CYS A 17 3.55 9.92 -6.65
N LEU A 18 3.79 9.53 -7.90
CA LEU A 18 3.49 8.19 -8.40
C LEU A 18 4.79 7.39 -8.43
N LEU A 19 4.79 6.30 -7.68
CA LEU A 19 5.78 5.25 -7.79
C LEU A 19 5.27 4.23 -8.80
N VAL A 20 5.93 4.16 -9.96
CA VAL A 20 5.63 3.20 -11.03
C VAL A 20 6.81 2.25 -11.12
N TYR A 21 6.57 0.95 -11.06
CA TYR A 21 7.64 -0.04 -11.18
C TYR A 21 7.33 -1.13 -12.19
N ASP A 22 8.36 -1.61 -12.87
CA ASP A 22 8.31 -2.83 -13.68
C ASP A 22 9.40 -3.77 -13.15
N LEU A 23 8.95 -4.77 -12.39
CA LEU A 23 9.85 -5.72 -11.76
C LEU A 23 9.95 -6.99 -12.60
N PRO A 24 11.16 -7.48 -12.84
CA PRO A 24 11.37 -8.69 -13.64
C PRO A 24 10.79 -9.93 -12.95
N TYR A 25 10.19 -10.81 -13.75
CA TYR A 25 9.52 -12.02 -13.29
C TYR A 25 9.76 -13.19 -14.25
N ASP A 26 10.23 -14.32 -13.73
CA ASP A 26 10.22 -15.60 -14.44
C ASP A 26 9.66 -16.69 -13.50
N PRO A 27 8.51 -17.31 -13.82
CA PRO A 27 7.94 -18.38 -13.00
C PRO A 27 8.84 -19.61 -12.88
N ARG A 28 9.80 -19.80 -13.79
CA ARG A 28 10.75 -20.93 -13.77
C ARG A 28 11.86 -20.73 -12.74
N ASN A 29 12.15 -19.49 -12.36
CA ASN A 29 13.17 -19.17 -11.36
C ASN A 29 12.53 -18.91 -9.99
N ARG A 30 12.49 -19.93 -9.13
CA ARG A 30 11.87 -19.85 -7.79
C ARG A 30 12.43 -18.70 -6.93
N ARG A 31 13.74 -18.43 -7.00
CA ARG A 31 14.37 -17.35 -6.21
C ARG A 31 13.89 -15.98 -6.68
N LEU A 32 13.76 -15.81 -8.00
CA LEU A 32 13.24 -14.57 -8.58
C LEU A 32 11.76 -14.38 -8.23
N VAL A 33 10.94 -15.43 -8.31
CA VAL A 33 9.52 -15.37 -7.90
C VAL A 33 9.38 -14.92 -6.44
N THR A 34 10.19 -15.48 -5.53
CA THR A 34 10.17 -15.08 -4.13
C THR A 34 10.64 -13.63 -3.93
N TRP A 35 11.70 -13.21 -4.61
CA TRP A 35 12.16 -11.82 -4.58
C TRP A 35 11.10 -10.87 -5.13
N TYR A 36 10.49 -11.18 -6.27
CA TYR A 36 9.46 -10.37 -6.92
C TYR A 36 8.27 -10.14 -5.98
N LYS A 37 7.72 -11.21 -5.39
CA LYS A 37 6.60 -11.11 -4.44
C LYS A 37 6.96 -10.24 -3.23
N TRP A 38 8.19 -10.38 -2.73
CA TRP A 38 8.68 -9.57 -1.62
C TRP A 38 8.87 -8.10 -2.02
N ALA A 39 9.46 -7.83 -3.18
CA ALA A 39 9.70 -6.49 -3.69
C ALA A 39 8.39 -5.74 -3.98
N CYS A 40 7.42 -6.39 -4.65
CA CYS A 40 6.07 -5.86 -4.80
C CYS A 40 5.44 -5.55 -3.43
N SER A 41 5.58 -6.43 -2.43
CA SER A 41 5.07 -6.14 -1.08
C SER A 41 5.70 -4.90 -0.49
N VAL A 42 7.03 -4.76 -0.58
CA VAL A 42 7.75 -3.59 -0.03
C VAL A 42 7.27 -2.29 -0.69
N LEU A 43 7.23 -2.24 -2.01
CA LEU A 43 6.87 -1.02 -2.75
C LEU A 43 5.38 -0.67 -2.57
N ARG A 44 4.49 -1.66 -2.56
CA ARG A 44 3.04 -1.46 -2.34
C ARG A 44 2.70 -0.98 -0.93
N HIS A 45 3.61 -1.10 0.03
CA HIS A 45 3.38 -0.64 1.40
C HIS A 45 3.84 0.79 1.65
N LEU A 46 4.39 1.48 0.64
CA LEU A 46 4.87 2.87 0.78
C LEU A 46 3.76 3.93 0.68
N GLY A 47 2.57 3.54 0.21
CA GLY A 47 1.43 4.43 0.03
C GLY A 47 0.21 3.69 -0.46
N TYR A 48 -0.63 4.37 -1.25
CA TYR A 48 -1.93 3.90 -1.72
C TYR A 48 -1.78 3.21 -3.09
N PRO A 49 -1.92 1.88 -3.18
CA PRO A 49 -1.76 1.18 -4.45
C PRO A 49 -3.02 1.37 -5.29
N ILE A 50 -2.94 2.19 -6.33
CA ILE A 50 -4.06 2.46 -7.26
C ILE A 50 -4.13 1.39 -8.38
N GLN A 51 -3.00 0.75 -8.70
CA GLN A 51 -2.91 -0.41 -9.58
C GLN A 51 -1.87 -1.41 -9.05
N TYR A 52 -1.64 -2.52 -9.75
CA TYR A 52 -0.70 -3.55 -9.28
C TYR A 52 0.73 -3.02 -9.13
N SER A 53 1.18 -2.19 -10.07
CA SER A 53 2.54 -1.63 -10.10
C SER A 53 2.61 -0.12 -10.00
N VAL A 54 1.52 0.50 -9.53
CA VAL A 54 1.41 1.95 -9.39
C VAL A 54 0.95 2.26 -7.97
N VAL A 55 1.76 3.03 -7.25
CA VAL A 55 1.50 3.45 -5.87
C VAL A 55 1.51 4.97 -5.83
N LEU A 56 0.43 5.55 -5.32
CA LEU A 56 0.30 6.98 -5.12
C LEU A 56 0.61 7.31 -3.65
N LEU A 57 1.43 8.32 -3.41
CA LEU A 57 1.93 8.66 -2.08
C LEU A 57 2.28 10.16 -1.98
N PRO A 58 2.27 10.76 -0.77
CA PRO A 58 2.71 12.14 -0.58
C PRO A 58 4.21 12.32 -0.86
N ILE A 59 4.60 13.52 -1.29
CA ILE A 59 6.00 13.82 -1.63
C ILE A 59 6.95 13.67 -0.42
N SER A 60 6.43 13.85 0.79
CA SER A 60 7.16 13.63 2.05
C SER A 60 7.70 12.21 2.22
N LYS A 61 7.20 11.24 1.44
CA LYS A 61 7.64 9.84 1.45
C LYS A 61 8.72 9.49 0.42
N VAL A 62 9.16 10.43 -0.40
CA VAL A 62 10.14 10.16 -1.47
C VAL A 62 11.44 9.56 -0.93
N ASP A 63 11.96 10.05 0.19
CA ASP A 63 13.18 9.50 0.81
C ASP A 63 13.00 8.04 1.26
N GLU A 64 11.79 7.67 1.68
CA GLU A 64 11.45 6.29 2.03
C GLU A 64 11.37 5.41 0.77
N VAL A 65 10.90 5.97 -0.35
CA VAL A 65 10.89 5.29 -1.65
C VAL A 65 12.30 4.97 -2.11
N GLU A 66 13.21 5.94 -2.10
CA GLU A 66 14.61 5.73 -2.54
C GLU A 66 15.28 4.62 -1.73
N LYS A 67 15.14 4.65 -0.40
CA LYS A 67 15.64 3.60 0.49
C LYS A 67 15.01 2.23 0.21
N ALA A 68 13.71 2.20 -0.11
CA ALA A 68 13.02 0.97 -0.44
C ALA A 68 13.49 0.38 -1.77
N VAL A 69 13.70 1.22 -2.80
CA VAL A 69 14.23 0.81 -4.11
C VAL A 69 15.64 0.25 -3.97
N ASP A 70 16.52 0.95 -3.23
CA ASP A 70 17.87 0.45 -2.93
C ASP A 70 17.84 -0.91 -2.24
N ARG A 71 16.94 -1.07 -1.26
CA ARG A 71 16.76 -2.34 -0.55
C ARG A 71 16.28 -3.44 -1.50
N VAL A 72 15.40 -3.12 -2.44
CA VAL A 72 14.90 -4.06 -3.46
C VAL A 72 16.04 -4.55 -4.36
N ILE A 73 16.85 -3.61 -4.85
CA ILE A 73 18.01 -3.90 -5.71
C ILE A 73 19.05 -4.73 -4.95
N ARG A 74 19.46 -4.31 -3.76
CA ARG A 74 20.46 -5.06 -2.95
C ARG A 74 19.99 -6.49 -2.64
N LYS A 75 18.70 -6.67 -2.37
CA LYS A 75 18.15 -8.02 -2.11
C LYS A 75 18.19 -8.91 -3.35
N LEU A 76 18.06 -8.32 -4.55
CA LEU A 76 18.23 -9.04 -5.82
C LEU A 76 19.67 -9.54 -5.96
N GLU A 77 20.64 -8.66 -5.72
CA GLU A 77 22.07 -8.98 -5.78
C GLU A 77 22.46 -10.04 -4.77
N TRP A 78 22.00 -9.92 -3.52
CA TRP A 78 22.25 -10.91 -2.45
C TRP A 78 21.71 -12.30 -2.79
N ASN A 79 20.67 -12.39 -3.61
CA ASN A 79 20.12 -13.67 -4.06
C ASN A 79 20.89 -14.27 -5.25
N GLY A 80 21.94 -13.60 -5.73
CA GLY A 80 22.75 -14.01 -6.89
C GLY A 80 22.01 -13.87 -8.22
N LEU A 81 21.04 -12.96 -8.31
CA LEU A 81 20.20 -12.77 -9.50
C LEU A 81 20.67 -11.61 -10.40
N LYS A 82 21.80 -10.96 -10.07
CA LYS A 82 22.28 -9.79 -10.77
C LYS A 82 22.57 -10.06 -12.25
N ASP A 83 23.21 -11.18 -12.56
CA ASP A 83 23.55 -11.54 -13.95
C ASP A 83 22.35 -12.11 -14.73
N TYR A 84 21.29 -12.51 -14.02
CA TYR A 84 20.06 -13.03 -14.60
C TYR A 84 19.08 -11.89 -14.98
N ILE A 85 19.24 -10.72 -14.37
CA ILE A 85 18.28 -9.61 -14.47
C ILE A 85 18.98 -8.40 -15.07
N PRO A 86 18.54 -7.90 -16.24
CA PRO A 86 19.20 -6.78 -16.89
C PRO A 86 19.05 -5.47 -16.10
N GLN A 87 17.86 -5.21 -15.53
CA GLN A 87 17.60 -4.03 -14.73
C GLN A 87 16.32 -4.18 -13.89
N VAL A 88 16.21 -3.33 -12.87
CA VAL A 88 14.99 -3.11 -12.08
C VAL A 88 14.49 -1.71 -12.44
N ASP A 89 13.35 -1.59 -13.10
CA ASP A 89 12.80 -0.27 -13.49
C ASP A 89 11.84 0.23 -12.41
N VAL A 90 12.22 1.33 -11.77
CA VAL A 90 11.38 2.04 -10.80
C VAL A 90 11.47 3.53 -11.08
N LYS A 91 10.31 4.15 -11.33
CA LYS A 91 10.17 5.57 -11.64
C LYS A 91 9.37 6.26 -10.55
N VAL A 92 9.81 7.45 -10.18
CA VAL A 92 9.09 8.35 -9.29
C VAL A 92 8.69 9.58 -10.10
N ILE A 93 7.38 9.73 -10.30
CA ILE A 93 6.81 10.87 -11.02
C ILE A 93 6.23 11.82 -9.99
N ARG A 94 6.84 13.00 -9.85
CA ARG A 94 6.37 14.04 -8.93
C ARG A 94 5.37 14.94 -9.65
N PHE A 95 4.29 15.28 -8.96
CA PHE A 95 3.28 16.18 -9.50
C PHE A 95 2.57 16.91 -8.37
N SER A 96 1.99 18.06 -8.70
CA SER A 96 1.17 18.85 -7.78
C SER A 96 -0.18 19.11 -8.45
N PRO A 97 -1.30 18.86 -7.75
CA PRO A 97 -2.62 19.28 -8.22
C PRO A 97 -2.66 20.79 -8.37
N LYS A 98 -3.39 21.29 -9.39
CA LYS A 98 -3.46 22.72 -9.68
C LYS A 98 -4.64 23.37 -8.98
N GLU A 99 -5.75 22.65 -8.92
CA GLU A 99 -7.00 23.16 -8.38
C GLU A 99 -7.36 22.38 -7.10
N ARG A 100 -8.18 23.02 -6.27
CA ARG A 100 -8.68 22.38 -5.04
C ARG A 100 -9.53 21.15 -5.33
N GLU A 101 -10.24 21.15 -6.44
CA GLU A 101 -11.06 20.03 -6.88
C GLU A 101 -10.19 18.80 -7.22
N ASP A 102 -9.00 19.02 -7.82
CA ASP A 102 -8.02 17.94 -8.04
C ASP A 102 -7.57 17.32 -6.71
N LEU A 103 -7.30 18.16 -5.71
CA LEU A 103 -6.90 17.73 -4.37
C LEU A 103 -7.97 16.86 -3.71
N GLU A 104 -9.21 17.31 -3.74
CA GLU A 104 -10.35 16.59 -3.16
C GLU A 104 -10.57 15.26 -3.88
N ALA A 105 -10.49 15.22 -5.22
CA ALA A 105 -10.57 14.00 -6.01
C ALA A 105 -9.45 12.99 -5.68
N LEU A 106 -8.22 13.47 -5.46
CA LEU A 106 -7.09 12.63 -5.06
C LEU A 106 -7.28 12.05 -3.65
N ILE A 107 -7.78 12.85 -2.72
CA ILE A 107 -8.13 12.39 -1.36
C ILE A 107 -9.22 11.30 -1.44
N ASP A 108 -10.24 11.50 -2.26
CA ASP A 108 -11.31 10.51 -2.42
C ASP A 108 -10.82 9.22 -3.08
N LEU A 109 -9.85 9.31 -4.01
CA LEU A 109 -9.16 8.14 -4.55
C LEU A 109 -8.41 7.37 -3.44
N PHE A 110 -7.66 8.06 -2.58
CA PHE A 110 -6.97 7.43 -1.45
C PHE A 110 -7.94 6.72 -0.50
N LYS A 111 -9.05 7.38 -0.16
CA LYS A 111 -10.10 6.80 0.67
C LYS A 111 -10.69 5.55 0.02
N SER A 112 -10.99 5.62 -1.28
CA SER A 112 -11.54 4.50 -2.04
C SER A 112 -10.59 3.30 -2.04
N CYS A 113 -9.29 3.49 -2.26
CA CYS A 113 -8.30 2.41 -2.21
C CYS A 113 -8.26 1.71 -0.83
N LEU A 114 -8.29 2.48 0.26
CA LEU A 114 -8.34 1.92 1.62
C LEU A 114 -9.65 1.18 1.89
N LYS A 115 -10.78 1.80 1.52
CA LYS A 115 -12.12 1.23 1.68
C LYS A 115 -12.25 -0.09 0.95
N GLU A 116 -11.90 -0.15 -0.33
CA GLU A 116 -11.94 -1.37 -1.13
C GLU A 116 -11.07 -2.48 -0.53
N SER A 117 -9.86 -2.13 -0.06
CA SER A 117 -8.94 -3.07 0.59
C SER A 117 -9.53 -3.65 1.87
N MET A 118 -10.17 -2.81 2.69
CA MET A 118 -10.83 -3.21 3.94
C MET A 118 -12.06 -4.09 3.67
N GLU A 119 -12.92 -3.69 2.73
CA GLU A 119 -14.10 -4.45 2.36
C GLU A 119 -13.74 -5.82 1.78
N TYR A 120 -12.74 -5.87 0.90
CA TYR A 120 -12.23 -7.13 0.37
C TYR A 120 -11.72 -8.03 1.50
N ALA A 121 -10.92 -7.49 2.42
CA ALA A 121 -10.41 -8.25 3.55
C ALA A 121 -11.53 -8.80 4.45
N LYS A 122 -12.60 -8.02 4.67
CA LYS A 122 -13.79 -8.47 5.41
C LYS A 122 -14.46 -9.63 4.70
N ARG A 123 -14.72 -9.51 3.39
CA ARG A 123 -15.35 -10.58 2.58
C ARG A 123 -14.51 -11.85 2.61
N GLU A 124 -13.20 -11.71 2.42
CA GLU A 124 -12.27 -12.84 2.38
C GLU A 124 -12.13 -13.52 3.74
N ALA A 125 -12.10 -12.75 4.84
CA ALA A 125 -12.12 -13.31 6.19
C ALA A 125 -13.41 -14.10 6.46
N MET A 126 -14.58 -13.55 6.08
CA MET A 126 -15.86 -14.26 6.23
C MET A 126 -15.94 -15.54 5.39
N ARG A 127 -15.30 -15.56 4.21
CA ARG A 127 -15.16 -16.77 3.39
C ARG A 127 -14.26 -17.80 4.08
N LYS A 128 -13.08 -17.38 4.53
CA LYS A 128 -12.11 -18.25 5.22
C LYS A 128 -12.65 -18.82 6.52
N LEU A 129 -13.47 -18.10 7.27
CA LEU A 129 -14.12 -18.62 8.49
C LEU A 129 -15.02 -19.84 8.23
N LYS A 130 -15.46 -20.07 6.98
CA LYS A 130 -16.24 -21.27 6.61
C LYS A 130 -15.35 -22.47 6.26
N GLU A 131 -14.08 -22.24 5.95
CA GLU A 131 -13.17 -23.23 5.33
C GLU A 131 -11.92 -23.50 6.18
N GLU A 132 -11.52 -22.56 7.05
CA GLU A 132 -10.25 -22.52 7.77
C GLU A 132 -10.47 -22.28 9.28
N ASP A 133 -9.46 -22.63 10.08
CA ASP A 133 -9.43 -22.41 11.52
C ASP A 133 -9.39 -20.91 11.88
N TYR A 134 -10.03 -20.54 13.00
CA TYR A 134 -10.05 -19.16 13.50
C TYR A 134 -8.67 -18.53 13.64
N SER A 135 -7.65 -19.31 14.05
CA SER A 135 -6.27 -18.83 14.18
C SER A 135 -5.68 -18.33 12.86
N LYS A 136 -5.93 -19.04 11.75
CA LYS A 136 -5.44 -18.66 10.41
C LYS A 136 -6.13 -17.39 9.91
N VAL A 137 -7.44 -17.27 10.15
CA VAL A 137 -8.19 -16.06 9.80
C VAL A 137 -7.71 -14.87 10.62
N ARG A 138 -7.44 -15.07 11.90
CA ARG A 138 -6.86 -14.05 12.79
C ARG A 138 -5.51 -13.56 12.30
N GLU A 139 -4.60 -14.47 11.97
CA GLU A 139 -3.28 -14.13 11.41
C GLU A 139 -3.40 -13.35 10.09
N TYR A 140 -4.32 -13.78 9.22
CA TYR A 140 -4.63 -13.09 7.97
C TYR A 140 -5.09 -11.65 8.24
N LEU A 141 -6.10 -11.45 9.11
CA LEU A 141 -6.63 -10.12 9.43
C LEU A 141 -5.56 -9.23 10.08
N GLN A 142 -4.78 -9.75 11.03
CA GLN A 142 -3.68 -8.99 11.64
C GLN A 142 -2.63 -8.57 10.62
N LYS A 143 -2.33 -9.41 9.63
CA LYS A 143 -1.44 -9.04 8.52
C LYS A 143 -2.05 -7.93 7.67
N ILE A 144 -3.34 -8.02 7.33
CA ILE A 144 -4.03 -6.97 6.58
C ILE A 144 -4.03 -5.64 7.34
N LEU A 145 -4.42 -5.63 8.62
CA LEU A 145 -4.49 -4.42 9.44
C LEU A 145 -3.12 -3.73 9.54
N ARG A 146 -2.03 -4.51 9.72
CA ARG A 146 -0.66 -3.99 9.69
C ARG A 146 -0.29 -3.39 8.34
N ASN A 147 -0.74 -3.99 7.23
CA ASN A 147 -0.46 -3.48 5.89
C ASN A 147 -1.22 -2.18 5.62
N LEU A 148 -2.50 -2.10 5.98
CA LEU A 148 -3.33 -0.90 5.82
C LEU A 148 -2.70 0.29 6.54
N LYS A 149 -2.26 0.10 7.80
CA LYS A 149 -1.56 1.16 8.56
C LYS A 149 -0.25 1.63 7.91
N ARG A 150 0.46 0.75 7.21
CA ARG A 150 1.69 1.13 6.50
C ARG A 150 1.38 1.93 5.23
N GLN A 151 0.32 1.54 4.52
CA GLN A 151 -0.13 2.18 3.29
C GLN A 151 -0.78 3.56 3.54
N ASP A 152 -1.39 3.75 4.71
CA ASP A 152 -2.10 4.97 5.06
C ASP A 152 -1.17 6.14 5.41
N ALA A 153 -0.43 6.61 4.41
CA ALA A 153 0.59 7.65 4.54
C ALA A 153 0.02 8.99 5.06
N LEU A 154 -1.23 9.31 4.75
CA LEU A 154 -1.94 10.53 5.16
C LEU A 154 -2.81 10.34 6.41
N LYS A 155 -2.74 9.17 7.06
CA LYS A 155 -3.51 8.83 8.27
C LYS A 155 -5.03 9.00 8.09
N LEU A 156 -5.55 8.68 6.90
CA LEU A 156 -6.96 8.82 6.56
C LEU A 156 -7.84 7.91 7.41
N ILE A 157 -7.35 6.74 7.84
CA ILE A 157 -8.10 5.82 8.71
C ILE A 157 -8.46 6.50 10.05
N GLU A 158 -7.60 7.38 10.55
CA GLU A 158 -7.83 8.08 11.82
C GLU A 158 -8.71 9.33 11.65
N ARG A 159 -8.67 9.93 10.44
CA ARG A 159 -9.24 11.24 10.13
C ARG A 159 -10.60 11.19 9.41
N ASP A 160 -10.95 10.04 8.81
CA ASP A 160 -12.22 9.83 8.12
C ASP A 160 -13.09 8.83 8.88
N GLU A 161 -14.31 9.24 9.24
CA GLU A 161 -15.21 8.45 10.10
C GLU A 161 -15.67 7.13 9.45
N GLU A 162 -15.82 7.10 8.13
CA GLU A 162 -16.20 5.88 7.42
C GLU A 162 -15.05 4.87 7.45
N LEU A 163 -13.84 5.31 7.09
CA LEU A 163 -12.65 4.45 7.13
C LEU A 163 -12.34 3.97 8.54
N LYS A 164 -12.49 4.84 9.54
CA LYS A 164 -12.31 4.53 10.95
C LYS A 164 -13.26 3.44 11.42
N SER A 165 -14.55 3.55 11.05
CA SER A 165 -15.57 2.56 11.37
C SER A 165 -15.28 1.21 10.71
N LEU A 166 -14.90 1.20 9.42
CA LEU A 166 -14.51 -0.02 8.71
C LEU A 166 -13.28 -0.69 9.32
N TYR A 167 -12.25 0.09 9.63
CA TYR A 167 -11.03 -0.41 10.26
C TYR A 167 -11.30 -0.99 11.65
N ALA A 168 -12.15 -0.33 12.45
CA ALA A 168 -12.58 -0.83 13.75
C ALA A 168 -13.34 -2.15 13.62
N SER A 169 -14.27 -2.26 12.65
CA SER A 169 -15.00 -3.50 12.37
C SER A 169 -14.06 -4.68 12.07
N LEU A 170 -13.03 -4.46 11.24
CA LEU A 170 -12.01 -5.48 10.95
C LEU A 170 -11.16 -5.82 12.18
N SER A 171 -10.81 -4.81 12.97
CA SER A 171 -10.02 -4.99 14.20
C SER A 171 -10.78 -5.80 15.24
N THR A 172 -12.08 -5.52 15.44
CA THR A 172 -12.96 -6.31 16.31
C THR A 172 -13.06 -7.75 15.82
N LEU A 173 -13.22 -7.97 14.51
CA LEU A 173 -13.26 -9.31 13.95
C LEU A 173 -11.95 -10.07 14.23
N ALA A 174 -10.79 -9.42 14.14
CA ALA A 174 -9.48 -10.04 14.40
C ALA A 174 -9.20 -10.34 15.89
N VAL A 175 -9.96 -9.73 16.82
CA VAL A 175 -9.82 -9.95 18.27
C VAL A 175 -10.89 -10.92 18.78
N GLY A 176 -12.08 -10.88 18.20
CA GLY A 176 -13.23 -11.71 18.60
C GLY A 176 -13.23 -13.14 18.04
N ILE A 177 -12.32 -13.44 17.11
CA ILE A 177 -12.02 -14.81 16.61
C ILE A 177 -10.66 -15.27 17.13
#